data_AF-A0D1U2-F1
#
_entry.id   AF-A0D1U2-F1
#
_cell.length_a   1.000
_cell.length_b   1.000
_cell.length_c   1.000
_cell.angle_alpha   90.00
_cell.angle_beta   90.00
_cell.angle_gamma   90.00
#
_symmetry.space_group_name_H-M   'P 1'
#
loop_
_entity.id
_entity.type
_entity.pdbx_description
1 polymer ?
#
loop_
_entity_poly.entity_id
_entity_poly.type
_entity_poly.pdbx_seq_one_letter_code
_entity_poly.pdbx_strand_id
1 'polypeptide(L)'
;MQTLVMAFIIILLLALFFIIIQPLVPLLLLKLKLGDKAIIMFYPIFGFIGIFMRSIKTNQDVTKSINVALRNNPRAKIILSNFLNKPCIMFAGTEYLKQSYQDHDDFEKLDPFMLPSFIQKGLVMSEGENWEEIKKIFSSCIHF
;
A
#
# COMPACT_ATOMS: atom_id res chain seq x y z
N MET A 1 11.27 25.33 33.13
CA MET A 1 10.22 24.29 33.24
C MET A 1 9.09 24.51 32.23
N GLN A 2 8.46 25.70 32.21
CA GLN A 2 7.39 26.02 31.24
C GLN A 2 7.83 25.88 29.77
N THR A 3 9.05 26.29 29.43
CA THR A 3 9.62 26.13 28.07
C THR A 3 9.75 24.68 27.64
N LEU A 4 10.19 23.79 28.54
CA LEU A 4 10.30 22.35 28.27
C LEU A 4 8.92 21.70 28.09
N VAL A 5 7.94 22.10 28.90
CA VAL A 5 6.55 21.62 28.76
C VAL A 5 5.97 22.06 27.42
N MET A 6 6.15 23.33 27.02
CA MET A 6 5.69 23.80 25.71
C MET A 6 6.39 23.06 24.56
N ALA A 7 7.71 22.86 24.64
CA ALA A 7 8.44 22.11 23.62
C ALA A 7 7.91 20.67 23.47
N PHE A 8 7.63 19.99 24.59
CA PHE A 8 7.05 18.65 24.57
C PHE A 8 5.66 18.62 23.91
N ILE A 9 4.80 19.58 24.24
CA ILE A 9 3.46 19.69 23.63
C ILE A 9 3.58 19.90 22.12
N ILE A 10 4.48 20.77 21.66
CA ILE A 10 4.70 21.01 20.23
C ILE A 10 5.16 19.73 19.53
N ILE A 11 6.13 19.00 20.09
CA ILE A 11 6.60 17.73 19.53
C ILE A 11 5.46 16.71 19.45
N LEU A 12 4.64 16.61 20.49
CA LEU A 12 3.49 15.69 20.51
C LEU A 12 2.47 16.04 19.43
N LEU A 13 2.15 17.33 19.26
CA LEU A 13 1.23 17.80 18.22
C LEU A 13 1.78 17.53 16.82
N LEU A 14 3.08 17.75 16.60
CA LEU A 14 3.74 17.40 15.34
C LEU A 14 3.67 15.90 15.08
N ALA A 15 3.99 15.06 16.08
CA ALA A 15 3.90 13.61 15.95
C ALA A 15 2.48 13.16 15.57
N LEU A 16 1.45 13.70 16.22
CA LEU A 16 0.06 13.40 15.88
C LEU A 16 -0.30 13.85 14.46
N PHE A 17 0.17 15.02 14.04
CA PHE A 17 -0.04 15.53 12.69
C PHE A 17 0.57 14.59 11.63
N PHE A 18 1.84 14.21 11.80
CA PHE A 18 2.55 13.34 10.85
C PHE A 18 2.01 11.90 10.83
N ILE A 19 1.60 11.36 11.98
CA ILE A 19 1.15 9.96 12.10
C ILE A 19 -0.31 9.79 11.68
N ILE A 20 -1.16 10.78 11.98
CA ILE A 20 -2.62 10.64 11.81
C ILE A 20 -3.10 11.54 10.67
N ILE A 21 -2.92 12.85 10.78
CA ILE A 21 -3.57 13.81 9.89
C ILE A 21 -3.04 13.70 8.46
N GLN A 22 -1.72 13.67 8.30
CA GLN A 22 -1.07 13.61 6.99
C GLN A 22 -1.51 12.41 6.14
N PRO A 23 -1.53 11.16 6.64
CA PRO A 23 -2.04 10.04 5.85
C PRO A 23 -3.57 10.01 5.77
N LEU A 24 -4.29 10.43 6.80
CA LEU A 24 -5.75 10.26 6.86
C LEU A 24 -6.49 11.22 5.92
N VAL A 25 -6.05 12.47 5.81
CA VAL A 25 -6.75 13.48 4.98
C VAL A 25 -6.84 13.07 3.51
N PRO A 26 -5.75 12.65 2.83
CA PRO A 26 -5.83 12.13 1.46
C PRO A 26 -6.76 10.92 1.32
N LEU A 27 -6.77 10.01 2.29
CA LEU A 27 -7.64 8.82 2.27
C LEU A 27 -9.12 9.20 2.37
N LEU A 28 -9.45 10.18 3.22
CA LEU A 28 -10.81 10.71 3.31
C LEU A 28 -11.23 11.40 2.00
N LEU A 29 -10.35 12.20 1.39
CA LEU A 29 -10.63 12.82 0.09
C LEU A 29 -10.87 11.77 -1.00
N LEU A 30 -10.06 10.71 -1.05
CA LEU A 30 -10.25 9.60 -1.98
C LEU A 30 -11.56 8.86 -1.71
N LYS A 31 -11.91 8.61 -0.45
CA LYS A 31 -13.18 7.98 -0.07
C LYS A 31 -14.38 8.82 -0.49
N LEU A 32 -14.32 10.14 -0.36
CA LEU A 32 -15.38 11.04 -0.82
C LEU A 32 -15.56 10.97 -2.34
N LYS A 33 -14.45 10.91 -3.11
CA LYS A 33 -14.50 10.78 -4.57
C LYS A 33 -15.00 9.41 -5.04
N LEU A 34 -14.59 8.33 -4.37
CA LEU A 34 -14.86 6.96 -4.78
C LEU A 34 -16.18 6.40 -4.22
N GLY A 35 -16.76 7.04 -3.21
CA GLY A 35 -18.05 6.67 -2.65
C GLY A 35 -18.05 5.26 -2.05
N ASP A 36 -19.05 4.45 -2.41
CA ASP A 36 -19.22 3.07 -1.93
C ASP A 36 -18.20 2.08 -2.49
N LYS A 37 -17.49 2.45 -3.57
CA LYS A 37 -16.44 1.63 -4.19
C LYS A 37 -15.15 1.55 -3.38
N ALA A 38 -14.98 2.39 -2.36
CA ALA A 38 -13.81 2.38 -1.49
C ALA A 38 -14.16 2.04 -0.03
N ILE A 39 -13.29 1.34 0.68
CA ILE A 39 -13.39 1.16 2.14
C ILE A 39 -12.15 1.75 2.78
N ILE A 40 -12.30 2.50 3.88
CA ILE A 40 -11.16 2.94 4.68
C ILE A 40 -10.89 1.89 5.75
N MET A 41 -9.65 1.42 5.82
CA MET A 41 -9.12 0.59 6.90
C MET A 41 -7.87 1.27 7.45
N PHE A 42 -8.05 2.31 8.27
CA PHE A 42 -6.93 3.11 8.78
C PHE A 42 -6.46 2.59 10.14
N TYR A 43 -5.15 2.41 10.29
CA TYR A 43 -4.50 2.09 11.57
C TYR A 43 -3.32 3.04 11.77
N PRO A 44 -3.33 3.91 12.80
CA PRO A 44 -2.22 4.81 13.07
C PRO A 44 -0.89 4.04 13.11
N ILE A 45 0.15 4.61 12.49
CA ILE A 45 1.51 4.07 12.41
C ILE A 45 1.63 2.79 11.56
N PHE A 46 0.81 1.77 11.77
CA PHE A 46 1.04 0.46 11.16
C PHE A 46 0.25 0.22 9.86
N GLY A 47 -0.92 0.84 9.72
CA GLY A 47 -1.75 0.74 8.52
C GLY A 47 -2.01 -0.71 8.09
N PHE A 48 -1.73 -1.03 6.82
CA PHE A 48 -1.86 -2.40 6.29
C PHE A 48 -1.08 -3.45 7.08
N ILE A 49 0.12 -3.13 7.57
CA ILE A 49 0.91 -4.08 8.37
C ILE A 49 0.14 -4.45 9.64
N GLY A 50 -0.48 -3.48 10.29
CA GLY A 50 -1.32 -3.70 11.48
C GLY A 50 -2.54 -4.56 11.19
N ILE A 51 -3.19 -4.34 10.03
CA ILE A 51 -4.33 -5.14 9.56
C ILE A 51 -3.90 -6.60 9.37
N PHE A 52 -2.79 -6.83 8.67
CA PHE A 52 -2.25 -8.16 8.40
C PHE A 52 -1.84 -8.88 9.67
N MET A 53 -1.07 -8.23 10.55
CA MET A 53 -0.65 -8.82 11.82
C MET A 53 -1.86 -9.20 12.68
N ARG A 54 -2.87 -8.32 12.77
CA ARG A 54 -4.11 -8.62 13.49
C ARG A 54 -4.83 -9.81 12.86
N SER A 55 -4.96 -9.83 11.54
CA SER A 55 -5.65 -10.91 10.82
C SER A 55 -4.96 -12.26 11.00
N ILE A 56 -3.63 -12.30 10.94
CA ILE A 56 -2.83 -13.50 11.20
C ILE A 56 -3.06 -13.96 12.65
N LYS A 57 -2.96 -13.05 13.63
CA LYS A 57 -3.11 -13.39 15.04
C LYS A 57 -4.51 -13.93 15.37
N THR A 58 -5.56 -13.38 14.78
CA THR A 58 -6.94 -13.76 15.13
C THR A 58 -7.51 -14.86 14.25
N ASN A 59 -7.12 -14.95 12.98
CA ASN A 59 -7.75 -15.84 12.01
C ASN A 59 -6.79 -16.87 11.41
N GLN A 60 -5.48 -16.81 11.71
CA GLN A 60 -4.44 -17.58 11.04
C GLN A 60 -4.44 -17.41 9.51
N ASP A 61 -4.97 -16.27 9.03
CA ASP A 61 -5.09 -15.92 7.61
C ASP A 61 -4.89 -14.41 7.48
N VAL A 62 -3.88 -14.03 6.70
CA VAL A 62 -3.47 -12.64 6.48
C VAL A 62 -4.55 -11.81 5.79
N THR A 63 -5.35 -12.44 4.93
CA THR A 63 -6.35 -11.78 4.08
C THR A 63 -7.75 -11.80 4.68
N LYS A 64 -8.01 -12.61 5.70
CA LYS A 64 -9.36 -12.82 6.25
C LYS A 64 -10.07 -11.51 6.61
N SER A 65 -9.37 -10.60 7.29
CA SER A 65 -9.94 -9.31 7.72
C SER A 65 -10.36 -8.44 6.53
N ILE A 66 -9.57 -8.46 5.46
CA ILE A 66 -9.87 -7.76 4.21
C ILE A 66 -11.07 -8.42 3.50
N ASN A 67 -11.06 -9.74 3.39
CA ASN A 67 -12.14 -10.50 2.75
C ASN A 67 -13.48 -10.28 3.46
N VAL A 68 -13.49 -10.19 4.79
CA VAL A 68 -14.69 -9.85 5.56
C VAL A 68 -15.17 -8.43 5.25
N ALA A 69 -14.26 -7.44 5.19
CA ALA A 69 -14.62 -6.08 4.84
C ALA A 69 -15.23 -5.97 3.42
N LEU A 70 -14.64 -6.66 2.45
CA LEU A 70 -15.13 -6.72 1.07
C LEU A 70 -16.48 -7.46 0.96
N ARG A 71 -16.71 -8.49 1.78
CA ARG A 71 -18.02 -9.17 1.84
C ARG A 71 -19.11 -8.28 2.47
N ASN A 72 -18.75 -7.45 3.45
CA ASN A 72 -19.68 -6.53 4.10
C ASN A 72 -20.03 -5.32 3.19
N ASN A 73 -19.14 -4.95 2.27
CA ASN A 73 -19.43 -3.98 1.22
C ASN A 73 -19.01 -4.56 -0.16
N PRO A 74 -19.88 -5.36 -0.81
CA PRO A 74 -19.57 -6.03 -2.08
C PRO A 74 -19.29 -5.08 -3.25
N ARG A 75 -19.70 -3.81 -3.14
CA ARG A 75 -19.42 -2.78 -4.14
C ARG A 75 -18.00 -2.22 -4.04
N ALA A 76 -17.34 -2.46 -2.90
CA ALA A 76 -15.97 -2.04 -2.70
C ALA A 76 -15.03 -2.80 -3.61
N LYS A 77 -14.18 -2.05 -4.32
CA LYS A 77 -13.13 -2.55 -5.18
C LYS A 77 -11.76 -2.00 -4.81
N ILE A 78 -11.74 -1.03 -3.90
CA ILE A 78 -10.57 -0.31 -3.45
C ILE A 78 -10.56 -0.28 -1.92
N ILE A 79 -9.42 -0.58 -1.32
CA ILE A 79 -9.18 -0.44 0.11
C ILE A 79 -8.15 0.67 0.30
N LEU A 80 -8.56 1.66 1.08
CA LEU A 80 -7.78 2.84 1.43
C LEU A 80 -7.23 2.62 2.84
N SER A 81 -5.90 2.59 2.95
CA SER A 81 -5.22 2.48 4.24
C SER A 81 -3.98 3.37 4.23
N ASN A 82 -3.22 3.34 5.30
CA ASN A 82 -1.88 3.88 5.32
C ASN A 82 -0.86 2.75 5.25
N PHE A 83 0.35 3.09 4.85
CA PHE A 83 1.54 2.29 5.07
C PHE A 83 2.55 3.20 5.75
N LEU A 84 2.79 2.98 7.04
CA LEU A 84 3.46 3.96 7.89
C LEU A 84 2.70 5.30 7.89
N ASN A 85 3.39 6.40 7.57
CA ASN A 85 2.83 7.75 7.48
C ASN A 85 2.33 8.11 6.07
N LYS A 86 2.37 7.18 5.10
CA LYS A 86 1.94 7.44 3.73
C LYS A 86 0.56 6.85 3.47
N PRO A 87 -0.32 7.54 2.71
CA PRO A 87 -1.55 6.92 2.21
C PRO A 87 -1.19 5.79 1.24
N CYS A 88 -1.97 4.72 1.26
CA CYS A 88 -1.76 3.53 0.46
C CYS A 88 -3.11 3.01 -0.06
N ILE A 89 -3.10 2.54 -1.30
CA ILE A 89 -4.28 2.05 -2.00
C ILE A 89 -4.03 0.58 -2.32
N MET A 90 -4.97 -0.27 -1.93
CA MET A 90 -5.00 -1.68 -2.33
C MET A 90 -6.18 -1.90 -3.27
N PHE A 91 -5.90 -2.39 -4.47
CA PHE A 91 -6.92 -2.83 -5.41
C PHE A 91 -7.40 -4.24 -5.05
N ALA A 92 -8.72 -4.40 -4.95
CA ALA A 92 -9.38 -5.68 -4.70
C ALA A 92 -10.26 -6.13 -5.88
N GLY A 93 -10.69 -5.18 -6.72
CA GLY A 93 -11.38 -5.47 -7.98
C GLY A 93 -10.41 -5.95 -9.06
N THR A 94 -10.77 -7.01 -9.78
CA THR A 94 -9.97 -7.55 -10.88
C THR A 94 -9.80 -6.55 -12.02
N GLU A 95 -10.76 -5.66 -12.21
CA GLU A 95 -10.74 -4.60 -13.21
C GLU A 95 -9.58 -3.61 -12.97
N TYR A 96 -9.39 -3.15 -11.73
CA TYR A 96 -8.33 -2.21 -11.36
C TYR A 96 -6.97 -2.88 -11.30
N LEU A 97 -6.92 -4.14 -10.84
CA LEU A 97 -5.69 -4.93 -10.85
C LEU A 97 -5.20 -5.12 -12.28
N LYS A 98 -6.07 -5.57 -13.20
CA LYS A 98 -5.70 -5.76 -14.60
C LYS A 98 -5.16 -4.46 -15.20
N GLN A 99 -5.85 -3.35 -14.99
CA GLN A 99 -5.40 -2.06 -15.49
C GLN A 99 -4.01 -1.68 -14.92
N SER A 100 -3.78 -1.84 -13.61
CA SER A 100 -2.49 -1.54 -13.00
C SER A 100 -1.32 -2.39 -13.54
N TYR A 101 -1.59 -3.61 -13.99
CA TYR A 101 -0.57 -4.46 -14.62
C TYR A 101 -0.38 -4.15 -16.12
N GLN A 102 -1.38 -3.60 -16.79
CA GLN A 102 -1.30 -3.20 -18.20
C GLN A 102 -0.61 -1.85 -18.35
N ASP A 103 -0.95 -0.90 -17.50
CA ASP A 103 -0.39 0.46 -17.49
C ASP A 103 0.88 0.51 -16.63
N HIS A 104 1.76 -0.51 -16.73
CA HIS A 104 2.89 -0.69 -15.82
C HIS A 104 3.91 0.46 -15.85
N ASP A 105 3.93 1.26 -16.91
CA ASP A 105 4.80 2.44 -17.03
C ASP A 105 4.39 3.59 -16.10
N ASP A 106 3.12 3.60 -15.65
CA ASP A 106 2.60 4.58 -14.70
C ASP A 106 2.86 4.19 -13.22
N PHE A 107 3.43 2.99 -12.99
CA PHE A 107 3.66 2.45 -11.65
C PHE A 107 5.11 2.00 -11.45
N GLU A 108 5.77 2.58 -10.46
CA GLU A 108 7.06 2.07 -10.00
C GLU A 108 6.86 0.87 -9.06
N LYS A 109 7.64 -0.20 -9.25
CA LYS A 109 7.71 -1.31 -8.32
C LYS A 109 8.37 -0.82 -7.04
N LEU A 110 7.63 -0.94 -5.94
CA LEU A 110 8.20 -0.71 -4.62
C LEU A 110 9.25 -1.79 -4.36
N ASP A 111 10.49 -1.39 -4.07
CA ASP A 111 11.47 -2.32 -3.50
C ASP A 111 11.03 -2.72 -2.08
N PRO A 112 10.59 -3.97 -1.87
CA PRO A 112 10.09 -4.41 -0.57
C PRO A 112 11.18 -4.42 0.51
N PHE A 113 12.46 -4.39 0.14
CA PHE A 113 13.58 -4.42 1.08
C PHE A 113 14.24 -3.05 1.26
N MET A 114 13.99 -2.08 0.38
CA MET A 114 14.69 -0.78 0.33
C MET A 114 16.22 -0.91 0.42
N LEU A 115 16.77 -1.98 -0.18
CA LEU A 115 18.20 -2.30 -0.15
C LEU A 115 18.76 -2.22 -1.57
N PRO A 116 19.80 -1.41 -1.83
CA PRO A 116 20.51 -1.45 -3.11
C PRO A 116 21.18 -2.82 -3.24
N SER A 117 20.49 -3.75 -3.89
CA SER A 117 20.90 -5.14 -3.97
C SER A 117 20.92 -5.61 -5.42
N PHE A 118 21.80 -6.58 -5.69
CA PHE A 118 21.88 -7.25 -6.99
C PHE A 118 20.54 -7.85 -7.43
N ILE A 119 19.65 -8.20 -6.50
CA ILE A 119 18.31 -8.74 -6.76
C ILE A 119 17.45 -7.73 -7.53
N GLN A 120 17.64 -6.43 -7.31
CA GLN A 120 16.93 -5.38 -8.05
C GLN A 120 17.30 -5.35 -9.55
N LYS A 121 18.41 -5.96 -9.95
CA LYS A 121 18.82 -6.09 -11.36
C LYS A 121 18.25 -7.34 -12.05
N GLY A 122 17.53 -8.19 -11.32
CA GLY A 122 16.89 -9.38 -11.89
C GLY A 122 15.59 -9.05 -12.65
N LEU A 123 15.17 -9.96 -13.54
CA LEU A 123 14.00 -9.80 -14.42
C LEU A 123 12.71 -9.35 -13.70
N VAL A 124 12.49 -9.80 -12.46
CA VAL A 124 11.25 -9.49 -11.72
C VAL A 124 11.22 -8.03 -11.28
N MET A 125 12.37 -7.45 -10.92
CA MET A 125 12.48 -6.10 -10.38
C MET A 125 12.96 -5.07 -11.40
N SER A 126 13.47 -5.50 -12.57
CA SER A 126 13.80 -4.58 -13.65
C SER A 126 12.55 -3.92 -14.25
N GLU A 127 12.74 -2.72 -14.80
CA GLU A 127 11.72 -1.88 -15.44
C GLU A 127 12.26 -1.29 -16.75
N GLY A 128 11.36 -0.83 -17.63
CA GLY A 128 11.69 -0.20 -18.90
C GLY A 128 12.52 -1.07 -19.84
N GLU A 129 13.45 -0.45 -20.58
CA GLU A 129 14.28 -1.10 -21.60
C GLU A 129 15.08 -2.30 -21.03
N ASN A 130 15.62 -2.16 -19.81
CA ASN A 130 16.35 -3.25 -19.15
C ASN A 130 15.46 -4.49 -18.92
N TRP A 131 14.19 -4.30 -18.59
CA TRP A 131 13.25 -5.40 -18.45
C TRP A 131 12.96 -6.08 -19.79
N GLU A 132 12.77 -5.29 -20.85
CA GLU A 132 12.51 -5.82 -22.19
C GLU A 132 13.68 -6.66 -22.72
N GLU A 133 14.91 -6.20 -22.54
CA GLU A 133 16.12 -6.93 -22.94
C GLU A 133 16.24 -8.27 -22.21
N ILE A 134 16.12 -8.28 -20.88
CA ILE A 134 16.21 -9.50 -20.08
C ILE A 134 15.05 -10.45 -20.42
N LYS A 135 13.83 -9.93 -20.60
CA LYS A 135 12.66 -10.73 -20.97
C LYS A 135 12.85 -11.40 -22.32
N LYS A 136 13.40 -10.69 -23.32
CA LYS A 136 13.67 -11.24 -24.65
C LYS A 136 14.64 -12.41 -24.57
N ILE A 137 15.72 -12.28 -23.81
CA ILE A 137 16.68 -13.37 -23.57
C ILE A 137 15.98 -14.57 -22.92
N PHE A 138 15.27 -14.35 -21.81
CA PHE A 138 14.59 -15.44 -21.10
C PHE A 138 13.51 -16.14 -21.92
N SER A 139 12.74 -15.39 -22.71
CA SER A 139 11.68 -15.95 -23.57
C SER A 139 12.23 -16.92 -24.62
N SER A 140 13.49 -16.75 -25.04
CA SER A 140 14.15 -17.66 -25.98
C SER A 140 14.58 -18.98 -25.34
N CYS A 141 14.70 -19.04 -24.01
CA CYS A 141 15.12 -20.22 -23.26
C CYS A 141 13.95 -21.03 -22.69
N ILE A 142 12.76 -20.43 -22.61
CA ILE A 142 11.56 -21.03 -22.04
C ILE A 142 10.60 -21.35 -23.20
N HIS A 143 10.66 -22.58 -23.70
CA HIS A 143 9.69 -23.10 -24.65
C HIS A 143 8.51 -23.72 -23.89
N PHE A 144 7.39 -23.00 -23.82
CA PHE A 144 6.07 -23.53 -23.47
C PHE A 144 5.09 -23.24 -24.59
#